data_AF-A0A9E6ZBD9-F1
#
_entry.id   AF-A0A9E6ZBD9-F1
#
_cell.length_a   1.000
_cell.length_b   1.000
_cell.length_c   1.000
_cell.angle_alpha   90.00
_cell.angle_beta   90.00
_cell.angle_gamma   90.00
#
_symmetry.space_group_name_H-M   'P 1'
#
loop_
_entity.id
_entity.type
_entity.pdbx_description
1 polymer ?
#
loop_
_entity_poly.entity_id
_entity_poly.type
_entity_poly.pdbx_seq_one_letter_code
_entity_poly.pdbx_strand_id
1 'polypeptide(L)'
;MSDREKIRSRVGSLKRVRRVQIVLEYLMVGLFWGAIPAALFILATKLFIMPFGNTTSYLIAGGLVLAGMMTFVVRGVLHRLTEISVANDIDITLGTKERISSALSLDHGKHRKDAFVKALVADAAGTVEKLEMKQVYPWRMPRAWRIALPALVIAAGLTFMPQLNWLVSDSDRAEAKVVNNEGEKLLKLAKQTEKKAVEEKDEVLKEASKELQKSGEKLKNNNLNKKEALKELQRLTQKLESQSLERIPEGQRALMKELAEELKNGAQTKELGEALENMDFSKFSQQLDKMLNDMKSGKLSQQQMDFLQELMKAMDESLKSDAAQMDGTEDLKKMLEDLKQAIQQEQELRQAMQNALDKLEKDVNNAAQQLQQGGMNQQSQQLQQLMQQMQQQMQQQGMVSQQTMQQMQQALQQAQQQVGQNQQMSQQQQQSAQQAIQQALDNFQQGQQGQQGQQGQSMQDINQQLQQNRQGMASQMQGSQQQMSGGT
;
A
#
# COMPACT_ATOMS: atom_id res chain seq x y z
N MET A 1 70.52 -24.08 30.49
CA MET A 1 69.98 -24.47 29.17
C MET A 1 71.12 -25.05 28.36
N SER A 2 70.94 -26.25 27.81
CA SER A 2 71.94 -26.84 26.88
C SER A 2 72.00 -26.02 25.58
N ASP A 3 73.15 -25.98 24.91
CA ASP A 3 73.31 -25.32 23.59
C ASP A 3 72.24 -25.75 22.58
N ARG A 4 71.81 -27.02 22.64
CA ARG A 4 70.72 -27.56 21.80
C ARG A 4 69.36 -26.95 22.14
N GLU A 5 69.08 -26.79 23.42
CA GLU A 5 67.84 -26.17 23.90
C GLU A 5 67.80 -24.68 23.55
N LYS A 6 68.95 -23.99 23.60
CA LYS A 6 69.07 -22.60 23.15
C LYS A 6 68.68 -22.47 21.67
N ILE A 7 69.24 -23.31 20.80
CA ILE A 7 68.95 -23.32 19.37
C ILE A 7 67.45 -23.59 19.12
N ARG A 8 66.89 -24.65 19.70
CA ARG A 8 65.46 -25.00 19.50
C ARG A 8 64.52 -23.94 20.05
N SER A 9 64.79 -23.38 21.22
CA SER A 9 63.97 -22.32 21.83
C SER A 9 63.93 -21.07 20.94
N ARG A 10 65.09 -20.67 20.39
CA ARG A 10 65.14 -19.52 19.49
C ARG A 10 64.52 -19.76 18.13
N VAL A 11 64.80 -20.89 17.50
CA VAL A 11 64.16 -21.29 16.24
C VAL A 11 62.65 -21.42 16.43
N GLY A 12 62.19 -21.98 17.56
CA GLY A 12 60.77 -22.06 17.91
C GLY A 12 60.10 -20.70 18.11
N SER A 13 60.81 -19.73 18.69
CA SER A 13 60.32 -18.35 18.81
C SER A 13 60.17 -17.68 17.44
N LEU A 14 61.17 -17.83 16.57
CA LEU A 14 61.14 -17.31 15.19
C LEU A 14 60.09 -18.00 14.32
N LYS A 15 59.84 -19.29 14.55
CA LYS A 15 58.76 -20.05 13.92
C LYS A 15 57.38 -19.45 14.21
N ARG A 16 57.14 -18.95 15.43
CA ARG A 16 55.88 -18.25 15.77
C ARG A 16 55.75 -16.95 15.00
N VAL A 17 56.82 -16.15 14.92
CA VAL A 17 56.83 -14.89 14.14
C VAL A 17 56.59 -15.16 12.66
N ARG A 18 57.28 -16.14 12.08
CA ARG A 18 57.10 -16.56 10.68
C ARG A 18 55.69 -17.06 10.41
N ARG A 19 55.09 -17.81 11.33
CA ARG A 19 53.69 -18.25 11.20
C ARG A 19 52.74 -17.06 11.14
N VAL A 20 52.91 -16.04 11.98
CA VAL A 20 52.09 -14.83 11.93
C VAL A 20 52.23 -14.11 10.59
N GLN A 21 53.46 -14.00 10.06
CA GLN A 21 53.68 -13.40 8.73
C GLN A 21 53.00 -14.19 7.62
N ILE A 22 53.11 -15.52 7.63
CA ILE A 22 52.44 -16.39 6.66
C ILE A 22 50.92 -16.21 6.74
N VAL A 23 50.33 -16.25 7.94
CA VAL A 23 48.90 -16.03 8.12
C VAL A 23 48.47 -14.65 7.60
N LEU A 24 49.27 -13.61 7.83
CA LEU A 24 49.01 -12.27 7.31
C LEU A 24 49.10 -12.22 5.78
N GLU A 25 50.07 -12.90 5.16
CA GLU A 25 50.18 -13.04 3.71
C GLU A 25 48.94 -13.73 3.12
N TYR A 26 48.54 -14.87 3.70
CA TYR A 26 47.35 -15.61 3.28
C TYR A 26 46.05 -14.82 3.52
N LEU A 27 45.95 -14.04 4.60
CA LEU A 27 44.82 -13.16 4.85
C LEU A 27 44.66 -12.12 3.74
N MET A 28 45.77 -11.51 3.30
CA MET A 28 45.74 -10.54 2.20
C MET A 28 45.36 -11.18 0.86
N VAL A 29 45.83 -12.40 0.60
CA VAL A 29 45.43 -13.17 -0.58
C VAL A 29 43.95 -13.57 -0.51
N GLY A 30 43.45 -13.96 0.67
CA GLY A 30 42.04 -14.26 0.91
C GLY A 30 41.14 -13.04 0.72
N LEU A 31 41.60 -11.86 1.15
CA LEU A 31 40.91 -10.59 0.91
C LEU A 31 40.75 -10.33 -0.60
N PHE A 32 41.80 -10.54 -1.38
CA PHE A 32 41.76 -10.39 -2.84
C PHE A 32 40.78 -11.38 -3.50
N TRP A 33 40.89 -12.67 -3.16
CA TRP A 33 40.02 -13.72 -3.71
C TRP A 33 38.57 -13.65 -3.22
N GLY A 34 38.32 -13.03 -2.07
CA GLY A 34 36.97 -12.71 -1.61
C GLY A 34 36.40 -11.43 -2.24
N ALA A 35 37.25 -10.41 -2.45
CA ALA A 35 36.83 -9.12 -3.01
C ALA A 35 36.44 -9.22 -4.50
N ILE A 36 37.13 -10.04 -5.30
CA ILE A 36 36.79 -10.24 -6.73
C ILE A 36 35.35 -10.76 -6.92
N PRO A 37 34.95 -11.92 -6.37
CA PRO A 37 33.60 -12.44 -6.55
C PRO A 37 32.56 -11.51 -5.89
N ALA A 38 32.88 -10.84 -4.79
CA ALA A 38 32.01 -9.83 -4.20
C ALA A 38 31.78 -8.63 -5.14
N ALA A 39 32.84 -8.12 -5.79
CA ALA A 39 32.75 -7.04 -6.76
C ALA A 39 31.96 -7.47 -8.00
N LEU A 40 32.20 -8.68 -8.52
CA LEU A 40 31.44 -9.23 -9.64
C LEU A 40 29.96 -9.43 -9.30
N PHE A 41 29.66 -9.87 -8.09
CA PHE A 41 28.29 -10.03 -7.60
C PHE A 41 27.57 -8.68 -7.50
N ILE A 42 28.21 -7.66 -6.91
CA ILE A 42 27.66 -6.29 -6.85
C ILE A 42 27.49 -5.73 -8.27
N LEU A 43 28.45 -5.95 -9.16
CA LEU A 43 28.32 -5.51 -10.55
C LEU A 43 27.13 -6.19 -11.24
N ALA A 44 26.92 -7.49 -11.00
CA ALA A 44 25.77 -8.21 -11.53
C ALA A 44 24.44 -7.66 -10.98
N THR A 45 24.35 -7.33 -9.69
CA THR A 45 23.13 -6.71 -9.14
C THR A 45 22.90 -5.29 -9.64
N LYS A 46 23.95 -4.61 -10.14
CA LYS A 46 23.82 -3.29 -10.78
C LYS A 46 23.43 -3.36 -12.26
N LEU A 47 23.79 -4.46 -12.94
CA LEU A 47 23.51 -4.67 -14.37
C LEU A 47 22.17 -5.38 -14.61
N PHE A 48 21.72 -6.22 -13.67
CA PHE A 48 20.50 -7.00 -13.75
C PHE A 48 19.56 -6.64 -12.60
N ILE A 49 18.24 -6.59 -12.86
CA ILE A 49 17.23 -6.49 -11.80
C ILE A 49 17.16 -7.84 -11.10
N MET A 50 18.00 -8.03 -10.08
CA MET A 50 17.93 -9.20 -9.22
C MET A 50 16.82 -9.02 -8.17
N PRO A 51 16.14 -10.11 -7.76
CA PRO A 51 15.03 -10.08 -6.79
C PRO A 51 15.51 -9.84 -5.34
N PHE A 52 16.74 -9.37 -5.15
CA PHE A 52 17.33 -9.15 -3.83
C PHE A 52 17.42 -7.65 -3.57
N GLY A 53 16.85 -7.17 -2.47
CA GLY A 53 17.03 -5.78 -2.04
C GLY A 53 18.51 -5.48 -1.72
N ASN A 54 18.90 -4.21 -1.84
CA ASN A 54 20.30 -3.75 -1.67
C ASN A 54 20.98 -4.28 -0.39
N THR A 55 20.26 -4.31 0.74
CA THR A 55 20.77 -4.83 2.02
C THR A 55 21.20 -6.30 1.91
N THR A 56 20.36 -7.14 1.30
CA THR A 56 20.67 -8.57 1.11
C THR A 56 21.85 -8.75 0.18
N SER A 57 21.95 -7.96 -0.88
CA SER A 57 23.08 -8.00 -1.80
C SER A 57 24.40 -7.65 -1.12
N TYR A 58 24.42 -6.63 -0.25
CA TYR A 58 25.63 -6.27 0.51
C TYR A 58 25.99 -7.32 1.56
N LEU A 59 25.01 -7.98 2.19
CA LEU A 59 25.26 -9.09 3.11
C LEU A 59 25.89 -10.29 2.40
N ILE A 60 25.41 -10.64 1.21
CA ILE A 60 25.99 -11.72 0.39
C ILE A 60 27.41 -11.35 -0.04
N ALA A 61 27.62 -10.12 -0.53
CA ALA A 61 28.95 -9.65 -0.92
C ALA A 61 29.94 -9.65 0.27
N GLY A 62 29.50 -9.19 1.44
CA GLY A 62 30.28 -9.26 2.69
C GLY A 62 30.59 -10.71 3.09
N GLY A 63 29.62 -11.61 2.95
CA GLY A 63 29.79 -13.05 3.17
C GLY A 63 30.85 -13.67 2.25
N LEU A 64 30.90 -13.29 0.97
CA LEU A 64 31.91 -13.75 0.02
C LEU A 64 33.33 -13.29 0.41
N VAL A 65 33.47 -12.04 0.86
CA VAL A 65 34.76 -11.53 1.36
C VAL A 65 35.21 -12.32 2.59
N LEU A 66 34.30 -12.51 3.56
CA LEU A 66 34.59 -13.27 4.78
C LEU A 66 34.94 -14.73 4.49
N ALA A 67 34.22 -15.39 3.57
CA ALA A 67 34.50 -16.76 3.16
C ALA A 67 35.89 -16.87 2.50
N GLY A 68 36.24 -15.92 1.62
CA GLY A 68 37.58 -15.83 1.03
C GLY A 68 38.67 -15.62 2.07
N MET A 69 38.47 -14.72 3.04
CA MET A 69 39.42 -14.53 4.14
C MET A 69 39.58 -15.79 4.99
N MET A 70 38.48 -16.40 5.41
CA MET A 70 38.50 -17.57 6.30
C MET A 70 39.18 -18.77 5.66
N THR A 71 38.87 -19.08 4.40
CA THR A 71 39.48 -20.22 3.69
C THR A 71 41.00 -20.09 3.58
N PHE A 72 41.50 -18.90 3.23
CA PHE A 72 42.93 -18.67 3.12
C PHE A 72 43.63 -18.52 4.47
N VAL A 73 43.00 -17.93 5.49
CA VAL A 73 43.55 -17.91 6.86
C VAL A 73 43.68 -19.32 7.40
N VAL A 74 42.66 -20.17 7.23
CA VAL A 74 42.73 -21.60 7.59
C VAL A 74 43.87 -22.29 6.84
N ARG A 75 44.02 -22.03 5.53
CA ARG A 75 45.15 -22.55 4.75
C ARG A 75 46.51 -22.07 5.28
N GLY A 76 46.62 -20.82 5.71
CA GLY A 76 47.84 -20.25 6.31
C GLY A 76 48.16 -20.85 7.68
N VAL A 77 47.15 -21.09 8.51
CA VAL A 77 47.29 -21.74 9.84
C VAL A 77 47.68 -23.21 9.69
N LEU A 78 47.07 -23.92 8.72
CA LEU A 78 47.38 -25.30 8.40
C LEU A 78 48.71 -25.46 7.62
N HIS A 79 49.34 -24.37 7.21
CA HIS A 79 50.60 -24.43 6.48
C HIS A 79 51.69 -25.04 7.39
N ARG A 80 52.16 -26.21 6.99
CA ARG A 80 53.19 -26.95 7.72
C ARG A 80 54.52 -26.19 7.69
N LEU A 81 54.91 -25.63 8.84
CA LEU A 81 56.20 -24.99 9.05
C LEU A 81 57.08 -25.88 9.94
N THR A 82 58.19 -26.38 9.40
CA THR A 82 59.16 -27.22 10.14
C THR A 82 60.25 -26.35 10.77
N GLU A 83 60.85 -26.83 11.85
CA GLU A 83 61.95 -26.09 12.51
C GLU A 83 63.18 -26.00 11.61
N ILE A 84 63.44 -27.05 10.81
CA ILE A 84 64.51 -27.08 9.81
C ILE A 84 64.28 -26.02 8.72
N SER A 85 63.04 -25.81 8.27
CA SER A 85 62.74 -24.75 7.30
C SER A 85 63.03 -23.36 7.86
N VAL A 86 62.72 -23.11 9.13
CA VAL A 86 63.01 -21.84 9.79
C VAL A 86 64.52 -21.67 10.02
N ALA A 87 65.22 -22.75 10.38
CA ALA A 87 66.68 -22.74 10.50
C ALA A 87 67.37 -22.42 9.17
N ASN A 88 66.88 -22.99 8.06
CA ASN A 88 67.35 -22.70 6.72
C ASN A 88 67.08 -21.24 6.30
N ASP A 89 65.88 -20.72 6.60
CA ASP A 89 65.56 -19.30 6.37
C ASP A 89 66.52 -18.36 7.11
N ILE A 90 66.87 -18.69 8.37
CA ILE A 90 67.86 -17.94 9.16
C ILE A 90 69.22 -18.00 8.49
N ASP A 91 69.66 -19.19 8.08
CA ASP A 91 70.97 -19.39 7.45
C ASP A 91 71.12 -18.62 6.14
N ILE A 92 70.08 -18.59 5.30
CA ILE A 92 70.04 -17.84 4.05
C ILE A 92 70.04 -16.33 4.32
N THR A 93 69.21 -15.87 5.27
CA THR A 93 69.02 -14.44 5.53
C THR A 93 70.25 -13.80 6.15
N LEU A 94 70.97 -14.52 7.00
CA LEU A 94 72.13 -14.01 7.73
C LEU A 94 73.47 -14.51 7.19
N GLY A 95 73.44 -15.35 6.15
CA GLY A 95 74.65 -15.87 5.52
C GLY A 95 75.48 -16.78 6.45
N THR A 96 74.84 -17.48 7.40
CA THR A 96 75.54 -18.32 8.38
C THR A 96 76.01 -19.67 7.81
N LYS A 97 76.00 -19.85 6.48
CA LYS A 97 76.55 -21.01 5.76
C LYS A 97 76.08 -22.36 6.34
N GLU A 98 74.77 -22.51 6.51
CA GLU A 98 74.11 -23.75 6.98
C GLU A 98 74.44 -24.19 8.42
N ARG A 99 75.08 -23.35 9.24
CA ARG A 99 75.47 -23.70 10.62
C ARG A 99 74.28 -24.10 11.48
N ILE A 100 73.16 -23.38 11.38
CA ILE A 100 72.01 -23.57 12.27
C ILE A 100 71.16 -24.77 11.80
N SER A 101 70.91 -24.86 10.50
CA SER A 101 70.21 -25.98 9.85
C SER A 101 70.98 -27.29 9.99
N SER A 102 72.31 -27.28 9.83
CA SER A 102 73.16 -28.46 10.04
C SER A 102 73.20 -28.89 11.50
N ALA A 103 73.33 -27.94 12.44
CA ALA A 103 73.30 -28.24 13.87
C ALA A 103 71.97 -28.88 14.30
N LEU A 104 70.84 -28.39 13.77
CA LEU A 104 69.52 -28.96 14.06
C LEU A 104 69.29 -30.32 13.39
N SER A 105 69.78 -30.51 12.17
CA SER A 105 69.63 -31.77 11.41
C SER A 105 70.48 -32.89 12.01
N LEU A 106 71.70 -32.59 12.47
CA LEU A 106 72.62 -33.57 13.05
C LEU A 106 72.34 -33.89 14.53
N ASP A 107 71.47 -33.11 15.21
CA ASP A 107 71.08 -33.36 16.60
C ASP A 107 70.26 -34.65 16.78
N HIS A 108 69.66 -35.19 15.72
CA HIS A 108 68.81 -36.39 15.78
C HIS A 108 69.47 -37.66 15.21
N GLY A 109 70.75 -37.63 14.85
CA GLY A 109 71.45 -38.74 14.18
C GLY A 109 72.33 -39.62 15.07
N LYS A 110 72.82 -40.74 14.50
CA LYS A 110 73.80 -41.64 15.15
C LYS A 110 75.09 -40.92 15.56
N HIS A 111 75.46 -39.87 14.82
CA HIS A 111 76.65 -39.03 15.01
C HIS A 111 76.48 -37.92 16.07
N ARG A 112 75.35 -37.90 16.80
CA ARG A 112 75.02 -36.86 17.79
C ARG A 112 76.08 -36.66 18.88
N LYS A 113 76.87 -37.70 19.19
CA LYS A 113 77.89 -37.68 20.25
C LYS A 113 79.29 -37.31 19.73
N ASP A 114 79.46 -37.26 18.42
CA ASP A 114 80.75 -37.01 17.77
C ASP A 114 81.28 -35.63 18.16
N ALA A 115 82.58 -35.54 18.40
CA ALA A 115 83.23 -34.30 18.86
C ALA A 115 82.99 -33.13 17.87
N PHE A 116 83.00 -33.43 16.58
CA PHE A 116 82.71 -32.45 15.52
C PHE A 116 81.27 -31.92 15.60
N VAL A 117 80.28 -32.78 15.84
CA VAL A 117 78.86 -32.37 15.98
C VAL A 117 78.66 -31.54 17.24
N LYS A 118 79.35 -31.85 18.34
CA LYS A 118 79.33 -31.01 19.56
C LYS A 118 79.90 -29.62 19.30
N ALA A 119 81.03 -29.52 18.58
CA ALA A 119 81.63 -28.24 18.22
C ALA A 119 80.71 -27.41 17.31
N LEU A 120 80.08 -28.03 16.31
CA LEU A 120 79.10 -27.38 15.43
C LEU A 120 77.89 -26.85 16.22
N VAL A 121 77.36 -27.64 17.15
CA VAL A 121 76.22 -27.25 17.99
C VAL A 121 76.58 -26.08 18.91
N ALA A 122 77.77 -26.06 19.50
CA ALA A 122 78.23 -24.94 20.32
C ALA A 122 78.41 -23.65 19.50
N ASP A 123 79.00 -23.74 18.29
CA ASP A 123 79.14 -22.60 17.37
C ASP A 123 77.78 -22.05 16.91
N ALA A 124 76.85 -22.95 16.55
CA ALA A 124 75.49 -22.58 16.18
C ALA A 124 74.73 -21.94 17.35
N ALA A 125 74.91 -22.41 18.59
CA ALA A 125 74.25 -21.83 19.75
C ALA A 125 74.75 -20.41 20.05
N GLY A 126 76.07 -20.17 19.96
CA GLY A 126 76.65 -18.83 20.09
C GLY A 126 76.20 -17.87 18.98
N THR A 127 76.01 -18.40 17.76
CA THR A 127 75.45 -17.63 16.64
C THR A 127 73.98 -17.27 16.86
N VAL A 128 73.18 -18.24 17.34
CA VAL A 128 71.74 -18.07 17.57
C VAL A 128 71.42 -17.13 18.74
N GLU A 129 72.28 -17.08 19.75
CA GLU A 129 72.10 -16.22 20.93
C GLU A 129 72.23 -14.72 20.59
N LYS A 130 73.03 -14.39 19.57
CA LYS A 130 73.21 -13.02 19.06
C LYS A 130 72.14 -12.59 18.06
N LEU A 131 71.17 -13.46 17.76
CA LEU A 131 70.13 -13.18 16.77
C LEU A 131 69.06 -12.22 17.30
N GLU A 132 68.88 -11.14 16.55
CA GLU A 132 67.71 -10.27 16.69
C GLU A 132 66.59 -10.72 15.77
N MET A 133 65.37 -10.88 16.32
CA MET A 133 64.21 -11.34 15.54
C MET A 133 63.89 -10.45 14.33
N LYS A 134 64.12 -9.15 14.47
CA LYS A 134 63.84 -8.14 13.42
C LYS A 134 64.76 -8.27 12.21
N GLN A 135 65.95 -8.86 12.37
CA GLN A 135 66.91 -9.03 11.27
C GLN A 135 66.52 -10.21 10.37
N VAL A 136 66.01 -11.31 10.96
CA VAL A 136 65.58 -12.50 10.20
C VAL A 136 64.22 -12.27 9.54
N TYR A 137 63.24 -11.79 10.30
CA TYR A 137 61.88 -11.56 9.80
C TYR A 137 61.48 -10.11 10.05
N PRO A 138 61.97 -9.15 9.23
CA PRO A 138 61.56 -7.76 9.35
C PRO A 138 60.05 -7.64 9.11
N TRP A 139 59.38 -6.79 9.89
CA TRP A 139 57.98 -6.48 9.65
C TRP A 139 57.85 -5.77 8.30
N ARG A 140 57.31 -6.48 7.31
CA ARG A 140 57.07 -5.95 5.97
C ARG A 140 55.62 -6.23 5.59
N MET A 141 54.99 -5.25 4.96
CA MET A 141 53.65 -5.41 4.42
C MET A 141 53.68 -6.48 3.31
N PRO A 142 52.86 -7.55 3.38
CA PRO A 142 52.83 -8.61 2.37
C PRO A 142 52.62 -8.06 0.96
N ARG A 143 53.40 -8.47 -0.05
CA ARG A 143 53.24 -7.95 -1.44
C ARG A 143 51.79 -8.06 -1.96
N ALA A 144 51.02 -9.03 -1.45
CA ALA A 144 49.59 -9.18 -1.69
C ALA A 144 48.73 -7.94 -1.36
N TRP A 145 49.18 -7.03 -0.48
CA TRP A 145 48.47 -5.78 -0.19
C TRP A 145 48.29 -4.93 -1.46
N ARG A 146 49.25 -4.98 -2.39
CA ARG A 146 49.22 -4.20 -3.64
C ARG A 146 48.11 -4.63 -4.59
N ILE A 147 47.64 -5.87 -4.49
CA ILE A 147 46.52 -6.39 -5.30
C ILE A 147 45.21 -6.38 -4.51
N ALA A 148 45.27 -6.63 -3.21
CA ALA A 148 44.10 -6.69 -2.34
C ALA A 148 43.47 -5.30 -2.13
N LEU A 149 44.29 -4.25 -1.97
CA LEU A 149 43.81 -2.89 -1.75
C LEU A 149 43.02 -2.35 -2.96
N PRO A 150 43.54 -2.39 -4.21
CA PRO A 150 42.74 -1.97 -5.36
C PRO A 150 41.45 -2.77 -5.54
N ALA A 151 41.47 -4.09 -5.34
CA ALA A 151 40.28 -4.92 -5.46
C ALA A 151 39.19 -4.51 -4.45
N LEU A 152 39.58 -4.22 -3.20
CA LEU A 152 38.65 -3.74 -2.17
C LEU A 152 38.13 -2.35 -2.50
N VAL A 153 38.99 -1.44 -2.97
CA VAL A 153 38.59 -0.09 -3.39
C VAL A 153 37.59 -0.15 -4.56
N ILE A 154 37.80 -1.04 -5.53
CA ILE A 154 36.86 -1.25 -6.65
C ILE A 154 35.52 -1.79 -6.13
N ALA A 155 35.55 -2.81 -5.27
CA ALA A 155 34.34 -3.37 -4.67
C ALA A 155 33.55 -2.31 -3.88
N ALA A 156 34.25 -1.47 -3.10
CA ALA A 156 33.64 -0.38 -2.36
C ALA A 156 33.09 0.71 -3.30
N GLY A 157 33.83 1.08 -4.35
CA GLY A 157 33.41 2.07 -5.35
C GLY A 157 32.13 1.65 -6.08
N LEU A 158 31.98 0.37 -6.40
CA LEU A 158 30.77 -0.18 -7.03
C LEU A 158 29.51 -0.04 -6.15
N THR A 159 29.66 0.09 -4.82
CA THR A 159 28.50 0.32 -3.93
C THR A 159 27.89 1.71 -4.12
N PHE A 160 28.72 2.72 -4.41
CA PHE A 160 28.31 4.11 -4.66
C PHE A 160 27.83 4.35 -6.10
N MET A 161 28.02 3.37 -7.00
CA MET A 161 27.59 3.49 -8.37
C MET A 161 26.04 3.41 -8.46
N PRO A 162 25.37 4.32 -9.19
CA PRO A 162 23.95 4.20 -9.47
C PRO A 162 23.65 2.92 -10.27
N GLN A 163 22.41 2.44 -10.21
CA GLN A 163 21.97 1.24 -10.95
C GLN A 163 22.14 1.47 -12.47
N LEU A 164 22.99 0.69 -13.14
CA LEU A 164 23.16 0.75 -14.59
C LEU A 164 22.33 -0.35 -15.23
N ASN A 165 21.06 -0.04 -15.46
CA ASN A 165 20.07 -0.93 -16.07
C ASN A 165 20.32 -1.18 -17.58
N TRP A 166 21.57 -1.37 -18.02
CA TRP A 166 21.94 -1.51 -19.44
C TRP A 166 21.26 -2.74 -20.06
N LEU A 167 21.24 -3.89 -19.37
CA LEU A 167 20.68 -5.15 -19.90
C LEU A 167 19.21 -5.42 -19.54
N VAL A 168 18.48 -4.39 -19.09
CA VAL A 168 17.07 -4.52 -18.70
C VAL A 168 16.18 -4.35 -19.93
N SER A 169 15.27 -5.29 -20.16
CA SER A 169 14.24 -5.23 -21.21
C SER A 169 13.40 -3.94 -21.10
N ASP A 170 12.98 -3.36 -22.22
CA ASP A 170 12.16 -2.14 -22.22
C ASP A 170 10.82 -2.32 -21.46
N SER A 171 10.30 -3.55 -21.37
CA SER A 171 9.13 -3.89 -20.55
C SER A 171 9.38 -3.63 -19.07
N ASP A 172 10.54 -4.05 -18.56
CA ASP A 172 10.86 -4.00 -17.13
C ASP A 172 11.24 -2.58 -16.71
N ARG A 173 11.81 -1.78 -17.64
CA ARG A 173 11.99 -0.33 -17.45
C ARG A 173 10.65 0.42 -17.38
N ALA A 174 9.67 0.04 -18.19
CA ALA A 174 8.34 0.64 -18.14
C ALA A 174 7.64 0.31 -16.81
N GLU A 175 7.72 -0.93 -16.36
CA GLU A 175 7.16 -1.35 -15.07
C GLU A 175 7.85 -0.66 -13.87
N ALA A 176 9.18 -0.55 -13.88
CA ALA A 176 9.92 0.16 -12.83
C ALA A 176 9.54 1.65 -12.77
N LYS A 177 9.32 2.31 -13.92
CA LYS A 177 8.84 3.70 -13.95
C LYS A 177 7.45 3.85 -13.35
N VAL A 178 6.55 2.88 -13.60
CA VAL A 178 5.20 2.89 -12.99
C VAL A 178 5.29 2.75 -11.48
N VAL A 179 6.08 1.78 -10.98
CA VAL A 179 6.28 1.57 -9.53
C VAL A 179 6.88 2.81 -8.86
N ASN A 180 7.86 3.45 -9.52
CA ASN A 180 8.49 4.66 -9.01
C ASN A 180 7.50 5.84 -8.95
N ASN A 181 6.71 6.04 -10.02
CA ASN A 181 5.67 7.07 -10.05
C ASN A 181 4.62 6.86 -8.95
N GLU A 182 4.20 5.62 -8.67
CA GLU A 182 3.31 5.32 -7.56
C GLU A 182 3.97 5.57 -6.20
N GLY A 183 5.26 5.26 -6.06
CA GLY A 183 6.06 5.65 -4.89
C GLY A 183 6.10 7.17 -4.66
N GLU A 184 6.24 7.98 -5.71
CA GLU A 184 6.19 9.43 -5.60
C GLU A 184 4.82 9.96 -5.17
N LYS A 185 3.73 9.35 -5.66
CA LYS A 185 2.37 9.71 -5.24
C LYS A 185 2.18 9.40 -3.75
N LEU A 186 2.65 8.25 -3.28
CA LEU A 186 2.62 7.91 -1.86
C LEU A 186 3.42 8.88 -0.99
N LEU A 187 4.58 9.35 -1.47
CA LEU A 187 5.37 10.36 -0.75
C LEU A 187 4.68 11.72 -0.70
N LYS A 188 3.97 12.10 -1.76
CA LYS A 188 3.14 13.31 -1.76
C LYS A 188 1.99 13.19 -0.77
N LEU A 189 1.33 12.03 -0.74
CA LEU A 189 0.26 11.73 0.21
C LEU A 189 0.78 11.77 1.64
N ALA A 190 1.93 11.13 1.92
CA ALA A 190 2.58 11.15 3.22
C ALA A 190 2.82 12.57 3.73
N LYS A 191 3.34 13.48 2.87
CA LYS A 191 3.55 14.89 3.23
C LYS A 191 2.25 15.65 3.49
N GLN A 192 1.19 15.36 2.74
CA GLN A 192 -0.12 15.98 2.98
C GLN A 192 -0.71 15.50 4.30
N THR A 193 -0.64 14.19 4.57
CA THR A 193 -1.07 13.58 5.83
C THR A 193 -0.25 14.10 7.01
N GLU A 194 1.06 14.28 6.85
CA GLU A 194 1.93 14.86 7.90
C GLU A 194 1.56 16.31 8.22
N LYS A 195 1.29 17.14 7.20
CA LYS A 195 0.83 18.52 7.42
C LYS A 195 -0.46 18.57 8.22
N LYS A 196 -1.45 17.76 7.83
CA LYS A 196 -2.71 17.63 8.56
C LYS A 196 -2.49 17.13 10.00
N ALA A 197 -1.62 16.15 10.18
CA ALA A 197 -1.25 15.64 11.50
C ALA A 197 -0.70 16.73 12.43
N VAL A 198 0.10 17.66 11.89
CA VAL A 198 0.68 18.77 12.65
C VAL A 198 -0.35 19.86 12.93
N GLU A 199 -1.20 20.17 11.95
CA GLU A 199 -2.28 21.17 12.08
C GLU A 199 -3.32 20.75 13.12
N GLU A 200 -3.69 19.47 13.09
CA GLU A 200 -4.72 18.91 13.98
C GLU A 200 -4.11 18.43 15.32
N LYS A 201 -2.79 18.20 15.39
CA LYS A 201 -2.09 17.50 16.49
C LYS A 201 -2.57 16.06 16.67
N ASP A 202 -2.72 15.36 15.54
CA ASP A 202 -3.09 13.95 15.51
C ASP A 202 -1.84 13.05 15.47
N GLU A 203 -1.64 12.24 16.51
CA GLU A 203 -0.57 11.25 16.52
C GLU A 203 -0.77 10.12 15.49
N VAL A 204 -2.02 9.83 15.10
CA VAL A 204 -2.34 8.75 14.16
C VAL A 204 -2.17 9.17 12.72
N LEU A 205 -2.58 10.39 12.35
CA LEU A 205 -2.16 10.93 11.05
C LEU A 205 -0.63 11.03 10.96
N LYS A 206 0.06 11.27 12.08
CA LYS A 206 1.53 11.31 12.13
C LYS A 206 2.17 9.93 12.00
N GLU A 207 1.55 8.88 12.52
CA GLU A 207 2.04 7.51 12.38
C GLU A 207 1.72 6.94 11.00
N ALA A 208 0.51 7.22 10.49
CA ALA A 208 0.10 6.91 9.12
C ALA A 208 0.99 7.61 8.09
N SER A 209 1.34 8.89 8.29
CA SER A 209 2.26 9.61 7.39
C SER A 209 3.65 8.98 7.36
N LYS A 210 4.17 8.51 8.50
CA LYS A 210 5.45 7.80 8.56
C LYS A 210 5.41 6.45 7.82
N GLU A 211 4.34 5.68 7.97
CA GLU A 211 4.20 4.41 7.24
C GLU A 211 4.04 4.63 5.73
N LEU A 212 3.23 5.63 5.33
CA LEU A 212 3.11 6.06 3.93
C LEU A 212 4.46 6.53 3.36
N GLN A 213 5.22 7.30 4.12
CA GLN A 213 6.56 7.76 3.73
C GLN A 213 7.50 6.57 3.53
N LYS A 214 7.53 5.64 4.50
CA LYS A 214 8.41 4.47 4.46
C LYS A 214 8.13 3.56 3.26
N SER A 215 6.86 3.28 2.97
CA SER A 215 6.49 2.47 1.80
C SER A 215 6.69 3.25 0.48
N GLY A 216 6.45 4.56 0.46
CA GLY A 216 6.74 5.43 -0.68
C GLY A 216 8.23 5.47 -1.04
N GLU A 217 9.13 5.55 -0.05
CA GLU A 217 10.58 5.51 -0.26
C GLU A 217 11.04 4.14 -0.81
N LYS A 218 10.48 3.04 -0.31
CA LYS A 218 10.79 1.70 -0.82
C LYS A 218 10.40 1.52 -2.29
N LEU A 219 9.22 2.02 -2.68
CA LEU A 219 8.72 1.96 -4.06
C LEU A 219 9.51 2.89 -4.99
N LYS A 220 9.85 4.11 -4.53
CA LYS A 220 10.60 5.10 -5.31
C LYS A 220 12.02 4.64 -5.66
N ASN A 221 12.68 3.90 -4.77
CA ASN A 221 14.10 3.56 -4.92
C ASN A 221 14.38 2.48 -5.98
N ASN A 222 13.41 2.11 -6.84
CA ASN A 222 13.52 1.06 -7.89
C ASN A 222 13.97 -0.31 -7.36
N ASN A 223 13.86 -0.55 -6.06
CA ASN A 223 14.33 -1.78 -5.42
C ASN A 223 13.28 -2.91 -5.43
N LEU A 224 12.09 -2.65 -5.98
CA LEU A 224 10.96 -3.58 -5.95
C LEU A 224 10.45 -3.83 -7.37
N ASN A 225 10.25 -5.10 -7.71
CA ASN A 225 9.48 -5.46 -8.90
C ASN A 225 7.97 -5.26 -8.64
N LYS A 226 7.14 -5.32 -9.70
CA LYS A 226 5.69 -5.11 -9.61
C LYS A 226 5.00 -5.99 -8.55
N LYS A 227 5.41 -7.25 -8.42
CA LYS A 227 4.82 -8.20 -7.45
C LYS A 227 5.17 -7.82 -6.01
N GLU A 228 6.41 -7.40 -5.77
CA GLU A 228 6.87 -6.94 -4.46
C GLU A 228 6.25 -5.60 -4.09
N ALA A 229 6.08 -4.70 -5.05
CA ALA A 229 5.36 -3.45 -4.87
C ALA A 229 3.92 -3.70 -4.42
N LEU A 230 3.19 -4.60 -5.08
CA LEU A 230 1.82 -4.98 -4.68
C LEU A 230 1.78 -5.59 -3.27
N LYS A 231 2.76 -6.40 -2.90
CA LYS A 231 2.86 -6.98 -1.56
C LYS A 231 3.12 -5.92 -0.48
N GLU A 232 3.99 -4.95 -0.76
CA GLU A 232 4.26 -3.84 0.15
C GLU A 232 3.01 -2.96 0.31
N LEU A 233 2.27 -2.70 -0.77
CA LEU A 233 0.99 -1.97 -0.71
C LEU A 233 -0.06 -2.72 0.11
N GLN A 234 -0.21 -4.03 -0.08
CA GLN A 234 -1.14 -4.84 0.70
C GLN A 234 -0.81 -4.82 2.19
N ARG A 235 0.47 -4.93 2.54
CA ARG A 235 0.94 -4.84 3.92
C ARG A 235 0.66 -3.47 4.53
N LEU A 236 0.89 -2.40 3.77
CA LEU A 236 0.59 -1.02 4.20
C LEU A 236 -0.90 -0.87 4.49
N THR A 237 -1.77 -1.33 3.59
CA THR A 237 -3.23 -1.32 3.78
C THR A 237 -3.63 -2.04 5.06
N GLN A 238 -3.17 -3.29 5.25
CA GLN A 238 -3.49 -4.07 6.45
C GLN A 238 -3.02 -3.39 7.74
N LYS A 239 -1.86 -2.72 7.73
CA LYS A 239 -1.31 -2.06 8.90
C LYS A 239 -2.10 -0.81 9.28
N LEU A 240 -2.46 0.01 8.28
CA LEU A 240 -3.31 1.18 8.49
C LEU A 240 -4.71 0.78 8.98
N GLU A 241 -5.26 -0.30 8.40
CA GLU A 241 -6.54 -0.87 8.79
C GLU A 241 -6.51 -1.39 10.25
N SER A 242 -5.50 -2.15 10.65
CA SER A 242 -5.36 -2.63 12.04
C SER A 242 -5.24 -1.48 13.05
N GLN A 243 -4.49 -0.42 12.72
CA GLN A 243 -4.33 0.74 13.61
C GLN A 243 -5.61 1.55 13.74
N SER A 244 -6.46 1.57 12.70
CA SER A 244 -7.78 2.20 12.76
C SER A 244 -8.80 1.38 13.57
N LEU A 245 -8.71 0.04 13.51
CA LEU A 245 -9.65 -0.87 14.17
C LEU A 245 -9.45 -0.97 15.69
N GLU A 246 -8.21 -0.85 16.17
CA GLU A 246 -7.88 -0.95 17.61
C GLU A 246 -8.35 0.26 18.44
N ARG A 247 -8.77 1.37 17.82
CA ARG A 247 -9.15 2.61 18.51
C ARG A 247 -10.58 3.08 18.27
N ILE A 248 -11.45 2.23 17.70
CA ILE A 248 -12.89 2.49 17.65
C ILE A 248 -13.42 2.45 19.09
N PRO A 249 -14.10 3.51 19.60
CA PRO A 249 -14.74 3.50 20.90
C PRO A 249 -15.61 2.25 21.08
N GLU A 250 -15.58 1.65 22.26
CA GLU A 250 -16.29 0.40 22.54
C GLU A 250 -17.80 0.53 22.22
N GLY A 251 -18.40 1.68 22.53
CA GLY A 251 -19.77 2.00 22.16
C GLY A 251 -20.02 2.02 20.65
N GLN A 252 -19.13 2.66 19.87
CA GLN A 252 -19.26 2.69 18.41
C GLN A 252 -19.11 1.31 17.78
N ARG A 253 -18.22 0.47 18.33
CA ARG A 253 -18.05 -0.91 17.89
C ARG A 253 -19.25 -1.79 18.23
N ALA A 254 -19.83 -1.61 19.43
CA ALA A 254 -21.05 -2.29 19.84
C ALA A 254 -22.23 -1.90 18.94
N LEU A 255 -22.40 -0.60 18.67
CA LEU A 255 -23.47 -0.10 17.80
C LEU A 255 -23.32 -0.58 16.35
N MET A 256 -22.10 -0.62 15.82
CA MET A 256 -21.83 -1.20 14.49
C MET A 256 -22.15 -2.69 14.44
N LYS A 257 -21.84 -3.43 15.50
CA LYS A 257 -22.14 -4.86 15.59
C LYS A 257 -23.64 -5.10 15.65
N GLU A 258 -24.37 -4.30 16.42
CA GLU A 258 -25.84 -4.36 16.48
C GLU A 258 -26.46 -4.08 15.11
N LEU A 259 -25.99 -3.02 14.43
CA LEU A 259 -26.42 -2.71 13.07
C LEU A 259 -26.08 -3.85 12.09
N ALA A 260 -24.94 -4.50 12.24
CA ALA A 260 -24.55 -5.64 11.40
C ALA A 260 -25.49 -6.84 11.58
N GLU A 261 -25.84 -7.17 12.82
CA GLU A 261 -26.79 -8.25 13.13
C GLU A 261 -28.18 -7.95 12.58
N GLU A 262 -28.69 -6.71 12.74
CA GLU A 262 -29.99 -6.35 12.20
C GLU A 262 -30.02 -6.35 10.66
N LEU A 263 -28.94 -5.91 10.02
CA LEU A 263 -28.82 -6.00 8.56
C LEU A 263 -28.73 -7.46 8.07
N LYS A 264 -28.13 -8.35 8.86
CA LYS A 264 -28.04 -9.78 8.55
C LYS A 264 -29.38 -10.50 8.60
N ASN A 265 -30.31 -9.99 9.41
CA ASN A 265 -31.69 -10.49 9.52
C ASN A 265 -32.58 -10.09 8.34
N GLY A 266 -32.20 -9.06 7.57
CA GLY A 266 -32.93 -8.64 6.36
C GLY A 266 -32.59 -9.49 5.13
N ALA A 267 -33.59 -9.77 4.29
CA ALA A 267 -33.45 -10.62 3.12
C ALA A 267 -32.61 -9.96 2.01
N GLN A 268 -32.65 -8.63 1.92
CA GLN A 268 -31.91 -7.82 0.96
C GLN A 268 -30.65 -7.19 1.56
N THR A 269 -30.60 -7.01 2.89
CA THR A 269 -29.46 -6.37 3.57
C THR A 269 -28.39 -7.33 4.08
N LYS A 270 -28.58 -8.64 3.90
CA LYS A 270 -27.70 -9.68 4.47
C LYS A 270 -26.22 -9.50 4.13
N GLU A 271 -25.88 -9.25 2.86
CA GLU A 271 -24.49 -9.08 2.43
C GLU A 271 -23.83 -7.86 3.07
N LEU A 272 -24.60 -6.80 3.33
CA LEU A 272 -24.14 -5.60 4.02
C LEU A 272 -23.92 -5.87 5.51
N GLY A 273 -24.81 -6.64 6.15
CA GLY A 273 -24.63 -7.10 7.52
C GLY A 273 -23.36 -7.93 7.67
N GLU A 274 -23.10 -8.88 6.76
CA GLU A 274 -21.88 -9.69 6.75
C GLU A 274 -20.61 -8.85 6.50
N ALA A 275 -20.67 -7.85 5.62
CA ALA A 275 -19.55 -6.94 5.38
C ALA A 275 -19.25 -6.08 6.63
N LEU A 276 -20.29 -5.60 7.32
CA LEU A 276 -20.15 -4.79 8.54
C LEU A 276 -19.65 -5.62 9.74
N GLU A 277 -20.15 -6.87 9.89
CA GLU A 277 -19.69 -7.82 10.93
C GLU A 277 -18.20 -8.16 10.77
N ASN A 278 -17.75 -8.34 9.53
CA ASN A 278 -16.34 -8.62 9.21
C ASN A 278 -15.47 -7.35 9.18
N MET A 279 -16.04 -6.17 9.48
CA MET A 279 -15.35 -4.88 9.44
C MET A 279 -14.77 -4.55 8.05
N ASP A 280 -15.35 -5.12 6.98
CA ASP A 280 -14.98 -4.86 5.58
C ASP A 280 -15.70 -3.60 5.08
N PHE A 281 -15.29 -2.45 5.61
CA PHE A 281 -15.88 -1.14 5.31
C PHE A 281 -15.77 -0.77 3.83
N SER A 282 -14.79 -1.32 3.11
CA SER A 282 -14.65 -1.13 1.66
C SER A 282 -15.80 -1.78 0.92
N LYS A 283 -16.12 -3.05 1.21
CA LYS A 283 -17.28 -3.72 0.59
C LYS A 283 -18.60 -3.09 1.03
N PHE A 284 -18.74 -2.76 2.31
CA PHE A 284 -19.91 -2.07 2.85
C PHE A 284 -20.17 -0.76 2.10
N SER A 285 -19.14 0.10 1.98
CA SER A 285 -19.26 1.39 1.29
C SER A 285 -19.54 1.24 -0.21
N GLN A 286 -18.93 0.27 -0.88
CA GLN A 286 -19.16 0.03 -2.31
C GLN A 286 -20.58 -0.46 -2.60
N GLN A 287 -21.10 -1.38 -1.79
CA GLN A 287 -22.47 -1.87 -1.91
C GLN A 287 -23.48 -0.76 -1.62
N LEU A 288 -23.26 0.00 -0.54
CA LEU A 288 -24.10 1.15 -0.20
C LEU A 288 -24.08 2.23 -1.29
N ASP A 289 -22.91 2.58 -1.83
CA ASP A 289 -22.78 3.56 -2.91
C ASP A 289 -23.44 3.10 -4.20
N LYS A 290 -23.25 1.84 -4.57
CA LYS A 290 -23.90 1.28 -5.75
C LYS A 290 -25.43 1.39 -5.60
N MET A 291 -25.94 1.06 -4.42
CA MET A 291 -27.37 1.12 -4.13
C MET A 291 -27.93 2.54 -4.08
N LEU A 292 -27.22 3.47 -3.43
CA LEU A 292 -27.58 4.89 -3.41
C LEU A 292 -27.53 5.50 -4.81
N ASN A 293 -26.57 5.09 -5.67
CA ASN A 293 -26.51 5.55 -7.06
C ASN A 293 -27.63 4.95 -7.92
N ASP A 294 -27.97 3.68 -7.71
CA ASP A 294 -29.10 3.03 -8.37
C ASP A 294 -30.43 3.68 -7.94
N MET A 295 -30.56 4.09 -6.68
CA MET A 295 -31.66 4.91 -6.17
C MET A 295 -31.78 6.26 -6.89
N LYS A 296 -30.65 6.98 -7.06
CA LYS A 296 -30.59 8.25 -7.81
C LYS A 296 -31.01 8.12 -9.27
N SER A 297 -30.79 6.95 -9.86
CA SER A 297 -31.14 6.70 -11.25
C SER A 297 -32.65 6.52 -11.48
N GLY A 298 -33.46 6.55 -10.41
CA GLY A 298 -34.92 6.42 -10.48
C GLY A 298 -35.39 5.00 -10.83
N LYS A 299 -34.45 4.04 -10.97
CA LYS A 299 -34.72 2.63 -11.29
C LYS A 299 -34.88 1.78 -10.03
N LEU A 300 -35.61 2.29 -9.04
CA LEU A 300 -35.94 1.51 -7.85
C LEU A 300 -36.90 0.39 -8.21
N SER A 301 -36.36 -0.81 -8.41
CA SER A 301 -37.17 -2.01 -8.42
C SER A 301 -37.78 -2.21 -7.02
N GLN A 302 -38.85 -3.00 -6.94
CA GLN A 302 -39.46 -3.36 -5.65
C GLN A 302 -38.40 -3.88 -4.65
N GLN A 303 -37.43 -4.66 -5.13
CA GLN A 303 -36.32 -5.18 -4.32
C GLN A 303 -35.44 -4.09 -3.70
N GLN A 304 -35.23 -2.97 -4.41
CA GLN A 304 -34.43 -1.86 -3.88
C GLN A 304 -35.21 -1.03 -2.87
N MET A 305 -36.54 -0.95 -3.00
CA MET A 305 -37.39 -0.35 -1.95
C MET A 305 -37.43 -1.21 -0.69
N ASP A 306 -37.56 -2.52 -0.86
CA ASP A 306 -37.53 -3.49 0.25
C ASP A 306 -36.19 -3.40 0.99
N PHE A 307 -35.07 -3.30 0.25
CA PHE A 307 -33.74 -3.06 0.81
C PHE A 307 -33.66 -1.79 1.67
N LEU A 308 -34.19 -0.66 1.19
CA LEU A 308 -34.13 0.60 1.94
C LEU A 308 -35.02 0.58 3.18
N GLN A 309 -36.16 -0.11 3.11
CA GLN A 309 -37.02 -0.32 4.27
C GLN A 309 -36.34 -1.19 5.31
N GLU A 310 -35.70 -2.30 4.89
CA GLU A 310 -34.91 -3.16 5.78
C GLU A 310 -33.73 -2.39 6.38
N LEU A 311 -32.98 -1.62 5.59
CA LEU A 311 -31.89 -0.77 6.06
C LEU A 311 -32.40 0.27 7.09
N MET A 312 -33.51 0.97 6.79
CA MET A 312 -34.09 1.94 7.72
C MET A 312 -34.55 1.28 9.01
N LYS A 313 -35.15 0.08 8.93
CA LYS A 313 -35.58 -0.68 10.10
C LYS A 313 -34.39 -1.12 10.95
N ALA A 314 -33.34 -1.65 10.33
CA ALA A 314 -32.11 -2.03 11.03
C ALA A 314 -31.42 -0.82 11.70
N MET A 315 -31.45 0.35 11.06
CA MET A 315 -30.99 1.60 11.68
C MET A 315 -31.88 2.01 12.87
N ASP A 316 -33.20 1.87 12.76
CA ASP A 316 -34.12 2.22 13.85
C ASP A 316 -34.01 1.27 15.05
N GLU A 317 -33.79 -0.03 14.80
CA GLU A 317 -33.57 -1.05 15.83
C GLU A 317 -32.20 -0.86 16.51
N SER A 318 -31.12 -0.69 15.72
CA SER A 318 -29.79 -0.42 16.28
C SER A 318 -29.73 0.89 17.08
N LEU A 319 -30.41 1.96 16.65
CA LEU A 319 -30.50 3.24 17.38
C LEU A 319 -31.30 3.16 18.69
N LYS A 320 -32.15 2.14 18.86
CA LYS A 320 -32.90 1.87 20.10
C LYS A 320 -32.17 0.93 21.05
N SER A 321 -31.15 0.23 20.58
CA SER A 321 -30.38 -0.72 21.38
C SER A 321 -29.62 -0.04 22.52
N ASP A 322 -29.26 -0.83 23.54
CA ASP A 322 -28.40 -0.37 24.62
C ASP A 322 -27.02 0.08 24.09
N ALA A 323 -26.58 -0.49 22.96
CA ALA A 323 -25.34 -0.11 22.30
C ALA A 323 -25.35 1.35 21.79
N ALA A 324 -26.52 1.91 21.45
CA ALA A 324 -26.67 3.31 21.02
C ALA A 324 -26.65 4.33 22.18
N GLN A 325 -26.61 3.86 23.42
CA GLN A 325 -26.53 4.71 24.62
C GLN A 325 -25.13 4.70 25.25
N MET A 326 -24.19 3.93 24.69
CA MET A 326 -22.81 3.86 25.15
C MET A 326 -22.03 5.12 24.74
N ASP A 327 -21.08 5.53 25.58
CA ASP A 327 -20.19 6.66 25.29
C ASP A 327 -19.39 6.43 23.98
N GLY A 328 -19.25 7.49 23.18
CA GLY A 328 -18.52 7.47 21.91
C GLY A 328 -19.34 7.01 20.71
N THR A 329 -20.67 7.02 20.82
CA THR A 329 -21.62 6.65 19.74
C THR A 329 -22.24 7.86 19.05
N GLU A 330 -22.01 9.07 19.52
CA GLU A 330 -22.71 10.30 19.14
C GLU A 330 -22.59 10.60 17.64
N ASP A 331 -21.39 10.45 17.08
CA ASP A 331 -21.13 10.69 15.66
C ASP A 331 -21.80 9.63 14.76
N LEU A 332 -21.78 8.36 15.19
CA LEU A 332 -22.42 7.27 14.46
C LEU A 332 -23.95 7.39 14.52
N LYS A 333 -24.49 7.71 15.70
CA LYS A 333 -25.92 7.94 15.91
C LYS A 333 -26.42 9.07 15.01
N LYS A 334 -25.72 10.20 14.99
CA LYS A 334 -26.08 11.34 14.15
C LYS A 334 -26.05 10.99 12.65
N MET A 335 -25.05 10.22 12.21
CA MET A 335 -25.00 9.76 10.82
C MET A 335 -26.16 8.83 10.46
N LEU A 336 -26.53 7.90 11.34
CA LEU A 336 -27.67 7.01 11.12
C LEU A 336 -29.00 7.77 11.10
N GLU A 337 -29.16 8.79 11.95
CA GLU A 337 -30.32 9.69 11.94
C GLU A 337 -30.39 10.52 10.66
N ASP A 338 -29.29 11.12 10.20
CA ASP A 338 -29.21 11.88 8.95
C ASP A 338 -29.56 10.99 7.73
N LEU A 339 -29.03 9.77 7.70
CA LEU A 339 -29.31 8.80 6.64
C LEU A 339 -30.78 8.35 6.67
N LYS A 340 -31.36 8.13 7.85
CA LYS A 340 -32.77 7.81 8.01
C LYS A 340 -33.67 8.94 7.49
N GLN A 341 -33.38 10.19 7.85
CA GLN A 341 -34.15 11.35 7.37
C GLN A 341 -34.08 11.49 5.85
N ALA A 342 -32.91 11.29 5.26
CA ALA A 342 -32.72 11.30 3.81
C ALA A 342 -33.59 10.26 3.09
N ILE A 343 -33.62 9.02 3.60
CA ILE A 343 -34.43 7.94 3.00
C ILE A 343 -35.93 8.22 3.18
N GLN A 344 -36.36 8.75 4.34
CA GLN A 344 -37.75 9.12 4.59
C GLN A 344 -38.22 10.24 3.65
N GLN A 345 -37.43 11.29 3.48
CA GLN A 345 -37.76 12.41 2.61
C GLN A 345 -37.95 11.97 1.14
N GLU A 346 -37.09 11.06 0.65
CA GLU A 346 -37.21 10.50 -0.70
C GLU A 346 -38.46 9.61 -0.85
N GLN A 347 -38.82 8.83 0.18
CA GLN A 347 -40.04 8.02 0.19
C GLN A 347 -41.30 8.88 0.16
N GLU A 348 -41.38 9.92 0.99
CA GLU A 348 -42.51 10.85 1.03
C GLU A 348 -42.67 11.61 -0.29
N LEU A 349 -41.56 12.07 -0.88
CA LEU A 349 -41.54 12.73 -2.17
C LEU A 349 -42.10 11.82 -3.28
N ARG A 350 -41.71 10.53 -3.28
CA ARG A 350 -42.20 9.55 -4.26
C ARG A 350 -43.66 9.18 -4.05
N GLN A 351 -44.11 9.02 -2.81
CA GLN A 351 -45.53 8.75 -2.52
C GLN A 351 -46.40 9.95 -2.91
N ALA A 352 -45.96 11.18 -2.61
CA ALA A 352 -46.64 12.38 -3.06
C ALA A 352 -46.72 12.47 -4.59
N MET A 353 -45.63 12.10 -5.28
CA MET A 353 -45.58 12.04 -6.75
C MET A 353 -46.51 10.97 -7.32
N GLN A 354 -46.53 9.75 -6.79
CA GLN A 354 -47.46 8.68 -7.22
C GLN A 354 -48.92 9.09 -7.01
N ASN A 355 -49.25 9.65 -5.84
CA ASN A 355 -50.60 10.13 -5.57
C ASN A 355 -51.03 11.27 -6.50
N ALA A 356 -50.09 12.17 -6.87
CA ALA A 356 -50.36 13.23 -7.85
C ALA A 356 -50.57 12.67 -9.26
N LEU A 357 -49.83 11.63 -9.66
CA LEU A 357 -49.98 10.95 -10.94
C LEU A 357 -51.30 10.17 -11.02
N ASP A 358 -51.66 9.41 -10.00
CA ASP A 358 -52.94 8.69 -9.92
C ASP A 358 -54.13 9.65 -9.99
N LYS A 359 -53.98 10.82 -9.37
CA LYS A 359 -55.00 11.87 -9.43
C LYS A 359 -55.07 12.51 -10.83
N LEU A 360 -53.93 12.78 -11.46
CA LEU A 360 -53.86 13.27 -12.83
C LEU A 360 -54.48 12.28 -13.82
N GLU A 361 -54.20 10.99 -13.68
CA GLU A 361 -54.77 9.95 -14.54
C GLU A 361 -56.31 9.90 -14.40
N LYS A 362 -56.82 9.95 -13.16
CA LYS A 362 -58.27 10.01 -12.91
C LYS A 362 -58.90 11.28 -13.49
N ASP A 363 -58.27 12.43 -13.32
CA ASP A 363 -58.79 13.71 -13.79
C ASP A 363 -58.75 13.82 -15.33
N VAL A 364 -57.71 13.29 -15.97
CA VAL A 364 -57.60 13.20 -17.44
C VAL A 364 -58.63 12.22 -18.00
N ASN A 365 -58.82 11.05 -17.37
CA ASN A 365 -59.85 10.09 -17.79
C ASN A 365 -61.27 10.66 -17.63
N ASN A 366 -61.53 11.41 -16.55
CA ASN A 366 -62.78 12.11 -16.33
C ASN A 366 -63.00 13.22 -17.39
N ALA A 367 -61.96 13.99 -17.71
CA ALA A 367 -62.00 15.01 -18.76
C ALA A 367 -62.23 14.38 -20.15
N ALA A 368 -61.60 13.25 -20.45
CA ALA A 368 -61.75 12.51 -21.70
C ALA A 368 -63.17 11.96 -21.89
N GLN A 369 -63.81 11.45 -20.82
CA GLN A 369 -65.21 11.00 -20.85
C GLN A 369 -66.18 12.17 -21.02
N GLN A 370 -65.94 13.32 -20.40
CA GLN A 370 -66.80 14.49 -20.52
C GLN A 370 -66.65 15.22 -21.86
N LEU A 371 -65.46 15.15 -22.49
CA LEU A 371 -65.24 15.62 -23.86
C LEU A 371 -66.10 14.89 -24.90
N GLN A 372 -66.52 13.65 -24.64
CA GLN A 372 -67.49 12.94 -25.48
C GLN A 372 -68.90 13.54 -25.40
N GLN A 373 -69.21 14.37 -24.39
CA GLN A 373 -70.55 14.93 -24.14
C GLN A 373 -70.73 16.40 -24.59
N GLY A 374 -69.76 16.99 -25.31
CA GLY A 374 -70.01 18.17 -26.16
C GLY A 374 -69.72 19.57 -25.59
N GLY A 375 -68.99 19.71 -24.47
CA GLY A 375 -68.64 21.01 -23.88
C GLY A 375 -67.17 21.42 -24.07
N MET A 376 -66.77 21.93 -25.25
CA MET A 376 -65.33 22.10 -25.55
C MET A 376 -64.70 23.44 -25.09
N ASN A 377 -65.47 24.55 -25.01
CA ASN A 377 -64.88 25.89 -24.82
C ASN A 377 -64.67 26.34 -23.35
N GLN A 378 -65.60 26.02 -22.44
CA GLN A 378 -65.41 26.37 -21.01
C GLN A 378 -64.43 25.42 -20.30
N GLN A 379 -64.23 24.23 -20.86
CA GLN A 379 -63.53 23.14 -20.18
C GLN A 379 -62.03 23.10 -20.46
N SER A 380 -61.60 23.59 -21.63
CA SER A 380 -60.19 23.90 -21.89
C SER A 380 -59.63 24.90 -20.86
N GLN A 381 -60.44 25.83 -20.35
CA GLN A 381 -60.02 26.79 -19.34
C GLN A 381 -59.86 26.14 -17.95
N GLN A 382 -60.76 25.22 -17.58
CA GLN A 382 -60.63 24.44 -16.33
C GLN A 382 -59.40 23.53 -16.36
N LEU A 383 -59.14 22.84 -17.47
CA LEU A 383 -57.96 22.00 -17.63
C LEU A 383 -56.66 22.84 -17.55
N GLN A 384 -56.67 24.04 -18.17
CA GLN A 384 -55.56 24.99 -18.07
C GLN A 384 -55.35 25.51 -16.63
N GLN A 385 -56.41 25.85 -15.90
CA GLN A 385 -56.31 26.29 -14.50
C GLN A 385 -55.80 25.18 -13.59
N LEU A 386 -56.31 23.95 -13.74
CA LEU A 386 -55.86 22.79 -12.97
C LEU A 386 -54.38 22.52 -13.23
N MET A 387 -53.95 22.56 -14.48
CA MET A 387 -52.54 22.43 -14.84
C MET A 387 -51.66 23.55 -14.29
N GLN A 388 -52.16 24.78 -14.26
CA GLN A 388 -51.40 25.92 -13.74
C GLN A 388 -51.25 25.83 -12.21
N GLN A 389 -52.29 25.36 -11.51
CA GLN A 389 -52.24 25.08 -10.09
C GLN A 389 -51.31 23.90 -9.78
N MET A 390 -51.37 22.84 -10.59
CA MET A 390 -50.44 21.71 -10.50
C MET A 390 -49.00 22.13 -10.81
N GLN A 391 -48.79 22.98 -11.82
CA GLN A 391 -47.49 23.54 -12.16
C GLN A 391 -46.90 24.32 -10.99
N GLN A 392 -47.69 25.15 -10.32
CA GLN A 392 -47.26 25.87 -9.12
C GLN A 392 -46.94 24.92 -7.96
N GLN A 393 -47.78 23.92 -7.72
CA GLN A 393 -47.57 22.95 -6.64
C GLN A 393 -46.31 22.10 -6.88
N MET A 394 -46.08 21.69 -8.13
CA MET A 394 -44.90 20.90 -8.50
C MET A 394 -43.62 21.73 -8.60
N GLN A 395 -43.69 23.02 -8.98
CA GLN A 395 -42.55 23.95 -8.93
C GLN A 395 -42.15 24.28 -7.49
N GLN A 396 -43.12 24.50 -6.59
CA GLN A 396 -42.84 24.83 -5.19
C GLN A 396 -42.15 23.68 -4.44
N GLN A 397 -42.39 22.43 -4.85
CA GLN A 397 -41.80 21.25 -4.23
C GLN A 397 -40.55 20.71 -4.98
N GLY A 398 -40.08 21.38 -6.05
CA GLY A 398 -38.87 20.97 -6.79
C GLY A 398 -39.01 19.65 -7.55
N MET A 399 -40.24 19.20 -7.80
CA MET A 399 -40.54 17.81 -8.19
C MET A 399 -40.42 17.52 -9.70
N VAL A 400 -40.24 18.51 -10.57
CA VAL A 400 -40.15 18.31 -12.03
C VAL A 400 -39.16 19.29 -12.67
N SER A 401 -38.33 18.80 -13.59
CA SER A 401 -37.41 19.65 -14.35
C SER A 401 -38.18 20.58 -15.30
N GLN A 402 -37.64 21.79 -15.53
CA GLN A 402 -38.21 22.77 -16.45
C GLN A 402 -38.34 22.20 -17.89
N GLN A 403 -37.49 21.25 -18.25
CA GLN A 403 -37.44 20.59 -19.56
C GLN A 403 -38.58 19.57 -19.75
N THR A 404 -38.85 18.73 -18.74
CA THR A 404 -40.00 17.81 -18.76
C THR A 404 -41.32 18.60 -18.80
N MET A 405 -41.35 19.74 -18.11
CA MET A 405 -42.49 20.66 -18.12
C MET A 405 -42.69 21.32 -19.49
N GLN A 406 -41.61 21.68 -20.20
CA GLN A 406 -41.66 22.18 -21.58
C GLN A 406 -42.16 21.12 -22.57
N GLN A 407 -41.70 19.87 -22.45
CA GLN A 407 -42.19 18.78 -23.30
C GLN A 407 -43.68 18.52 -23.09
N MET A 408 -44.14 18.52 -21.85
CA MET A 408 -45.57 18.42 -21.54
C MET A 408 -46.36 19.60 -22.12
N GLN A 409 -45.88 20.84 -21.94
CA GLN A 409 -46.51 22.02 -22.55
C GLN A 409 -46.57 21.93 -24.08
N GLN A 410 -45.52 21.43 -24.73
CA GLN A 410 -45.49 21.25 -26.18
C GLN A 410 -46.44 20.15 -26.66
N ALA A 411 -46.46 18.99 -26.02
CA ALA A 411 -47.37 17.91 -26.37
C ALA A 411 -48.84 18.35 -26.22
N LEU A 412 -49.14 19.12 -25.17
CA LEU A 412 -50.48 19.62 -24.95
C LEU A 412 -50.85 20.78 -25.88
N GLN A 413 -49.90 21.65 -26.24
CA GLN A 413 -50.13 22.67 -27.26
C GLN A 413 -50.42 22.04 -28.62
N GLN A 414 -49.73 20.94 -28.97
CA GLN A 414 -50.03 20.18 -30.19
C GLN A 414 -51.43 19.56 -30.12
N ALA A 415 -51.81 18.97 -28.98
CA ALA A 415 -53.16 18.47 -28.79
C ALA A 415 -54.21 19.60 -28.90
N GLN A 416 -53.99 20.75 -28.28
CA GLN A 416 -54.88 21.92 -28.38
C GLN A 416 -54.98 22.46 -29.80
N GLN A 417 -53.89 22.49 -30.57
CA GLN A 417 -53.91 22.96 -31.96
C GLN A 417 -54.68 22.01 -32.88
N GLN A 418 -54.57 20.69 -32.67
CA GLN A 418 -55.38 19.71 -33.40
C GLN A 418 -56.86 19.78 -33.03
N VAL A 419 -57.16 20.17 -31.80
CA VAL A 419 -58.52 20.27 -31.27
C VAL A 419 -59.20 21.60 -31.64
N GLY A 420 -58.47 22.71 -31.68
CA GLY A 420 -59.03 24.06 -31.84
C GLY A 420 -59.43 24.45 -33.26
N GLN A 421 -59.05 23.68 -34.28
CA GLN A 421 -59.21 24.09 -35.69
C GLN A 421 -60.46 23.54 -36.40
N ASN A 422 -61.24 22.64 -35.79
CA ASN A 422 -62.43 22.07 -36.41
C ASN A 422 -63.63 22.02 -35.44
N GLN A 423 -64.59 22.92 -35.60
CA GLN A 423 -65.88 22.91 -34.87
C GLN A 423 -66.81 21.74 -35.25
N GLN A 424 -66.46 20.96 -36.27
CA GLN A 424 -67.12 19.69 -36.61
C GLN A 424 -66.06 18.59 -36.67
N MET A 425 -65.78 18.02 -35.51
CA MET A 425 -64.82 16.93 -35.38
C MET A 425 -65.52 15.59 -35.67
N SER A 426 -64.92 14.74 -36.50
CA SER A 426 -65.36 13.35 -36.64
C SER A 426 -64.90 12.54 -35.42
N GLN A 427 -65.67 11.51 -35.02
CA GLN A 427 -65.33 10.61 -33.89
C GLN A 427 -63.89 10.08 -33.95
N GLN A 428 -63.37 9.87 -35.16
CA GLN A 428 -62.01 9.38 -35.40
C GLN A 428 -60.93 10.41 -35.04
N GLN A 429 -61.19 11.69 -35.26
CA GLN A 429 -60.25 12.77 -34.92
C GLN A 429 -60.29 13.06 -33.41
N GLN A 430 -61.44 12.84 -32.77
CA GLN A 430 -61.61 12.91 -31.31
C GLN A 430 -60.85 11.76 -30.60
N GLN A 431 -60.89 10.54 -31.15
CA GLN A 431 -60.06 9.43 -30.68
C GLN A 431 -58.57 9.69 -30.86
N SER A 432 -58.16 10.33 -31.97
CA SER A 432 -56.74 10.67 -32.18
C SER A 432 -56.22 11.70 -31.16
N ALA A 433 -57.05 12.67 -30.77
CA ALA A 433 -56.71 13.64 -29.73
C ALA A 433 -56.62 12.97 -28.35
N GLN A 434 -57.54 12.04 -28.04
CA GLN A 434 -57.45 11.22 -26.82
C GLN A 434 -56.18 10.35 -26.81
N GLN A 435 -55.86 9.70 -27.93
CA GLN A 435 -54.62 8.93 -28.06
C GLN A 435 -53.37 9.79 -27.94
N ALA A 436 -53.37 11.01 -28.49
CA ALA A 436 -52.25 11.93 -28.36
C ALA A 436 -52.04 12.39 -26.90
N ILE A 437 -53.12 12.63 -26.16
CA ILE A 437 -53.06 12.93 -24.73
C ILE A 437 -52.60 11.69 -23.94
N GLN A 438 -53.15 10.51 -24.22
CA GLN A 438 -52.74 9.26 -23.58
C GLN A 438 -51.25 8.96 -23.83
N GLN A 439 -50.79 9.14 -25.08
CA GLN A 439 -49.38 9.00 -25.45
C GLN A 439 -48.50 10.08 -24.80
N ALA A 440 -49.01 11.30 -24.59
CA ALA A 440 -48.29 12.33 -23.86
C ALA A 440 -48.17 11.97 -22.36
N LEU A 441 -49.19 11.36 -21.76
CA LEU A 441 -49.13 10.80 -20.41
C LEU A 441 -48.20 9.60 -20.32
N ASP A 442 -48.25 8.67 -21.28
CA ASP A 442 -47.37 7.50 -21.34
C ASP A 442 -45.91 7.93 -21.56
N ASN A 443 -45.68 8.90 -22.44
CA ASN A 443 -44.35 9.51 -22.64
C ASN A 443 -43.90 10.35 -21.44
N PHE A 444 -44.82 10.89 -20.64
CA PHE A 444 -44.47 11.56 -19.39
C PHE A 444 -44.07 10.55 -18.30
N GLN A 445 -44.81 9.44 -18.17
CA GLN A 445 -44.43 8.32 -17.31
C GLN A 445 -43.10 7.68 -17.75
N GLN A 446 -42.87 7.50 -19.05
CA GLN A 446 -41.61 6.98 -19.59
C GLN A 446 -40.46 8.01 -19.56
N GLY A 447 -40.74 9.29 -19.79
CA GLY A 447 -39.77 10.38 -19.77
C GLY A 447 -39.23 10.69 -18.37
N GLN A 448 -40.00 10.37 -17.32
CA GLN A 448 -39.52 10.38 -15.94
C GLN A 448 -38.46 9.31 -15.66
N GLN A 449 -38.53 8.13 -16.30
CA GLN A 449 -37.49 7.09 -16.18
C GLN A 449 -36.16 7.48 -16.87
N GLY A 450 -36.18 8.45 -17.80
CA GLY A 450 -35.01 8.83 -18.60
C GLY A 450 -34.30 10.13 -18.19
N GLN A 451 -34.95 11.04 -17.45
CA GLN A 451 -34.42 12.40 -17.23
C GLN A 451 -34.44 12.92 -15.78
N GLN A 452 -34.58 12.05 -14.77
CA GLN A 452 -34.41 12.43 -13.34
C GLN A 452 -32.94 12.61 -12.90
N GLY A 453 -32.00 12.74 -13.84
CA GLY A 453 -30.58 13.02 -13.55
C GLY A 453 -30.27 14.41 -12.97
N GLN A 454 -31.26 15.32 -12.87
CA GLN A 454 -31.10 16.65 -12.26
C GLN A 454 -31.74 16.80 -10.87
N GLN A 455 -32.51 15.80 -10.39
CA GLN A 455 -33.03 15.77 -9.01
C GLN A 455 -32.01 15.25 -7.99
N GLY A 456 -30.80 14.95 -8.45
CA GLY A 456 -29.69 14.59 -7.59
C GLY A 456 -29.15 15.74 -6.74
N GLN A 457 -29.82 16.89 -6.56
CA GLN A 457 -29.32 18.00 -5.75
C GLN A 457 -29.49 17.74 -4.25
N SER A 458 -30.66 17.31 -3.77
CA SER A 458 -30.83 16.90 -2.36
C SER A 458 -29.98 15.66 -2.04
N MET A 459 -29.90 14.72 -2.97
CA MET A 459 -29.07 13.52 -2.83
C MET A 459 -27.59 13.76 -3.19
N GLN A 460 -27.23 14.90 -3.78
CA GLN A 460 -25.85 15.40 -3.90
C GLN A 460 -25.46 16.09 -2.62
N ASP A 461 -26.35 16.83 -1.97
CA ASP A 461 -26.10 17.39 -0.65
C ASP A 461 -25.99 16.24 0.36
N ILE A 462 -26.88 15.25 0.35
CA ILE A 462 -26.76 14.05 1.21
C ILE A 462 -25.55 13.20 0.82
N ASN A 463 -25.18 13.05 -0.47
CA ASN A 463 -23.99 12.27 -0.83
C ASN A 463 -22.69 13.07 -0.66
N GLN A 464 -22.70 14.39 -0.77
CA GLN A 464 -21.59 15.27 -0.40
C GLN A 464 -21.49 15.37 1.10
N GLN A 465 -22.59 15.32 1.85
CA GLN A 465 -22.64 15.36 3.31
C GLN A 465 -22.37 13.97 3.89
N LEU A 466 -22.70 12.87 3.21
CA LEU A 466 -22.25 11.51 3.51
C LEU A 466 -20.85 11.24 2.99
N GLN A 467 -20.35 11.96 1.97
CA GLN A 467 -18.93 11.92 1.58
C GLN A 467 -18.08 12.84 2.45
N GLN A 468 -18.62 13.96 2.93
CA GLN A 468 -18.02 14.85 3.92
C GLN A 468 -18.18 14.31 5.34
N ASN A 469 -19.20 13.52 5.64
CA ASN A 469 -19.33 12.72 6.86
C ASN A 469 -18.67 11.35 6.70
N ARG A 470 -18.34 10.83 5.50
CA ARG A 470 -17.44 9.67 5.33
C ARG A 470 -15.99 10.09 5.40
N GLN A 471 -15.63 11.18 4.75
CA GLN A 471 -14.36 11.85 5.00
C GLN A 471 -14.35 12.34 6.43
N GLY A 472 -15.45 12.88 6.95
CA GLY A 472 -15.68 13.27 8.33
C GLY A 472 -15.47 12.10 9.27
N MET A 473 -16.21 11.02 9.19
CA MET A 473 -16.10 9.83 10.05
C MET A 473 -14.77 9.07 9.84
N ALA A 474 -14.15 9.09 8.65
CA ALA A 474 -12.76 8.62 8.46
C ALA A 474 -11.72 9.59 9.08
N SER A 475 -12.00 10.90 9.06
CA SER A 475 -11.17 11.99 9.64
C SER A 475 -11.49 12.27 11.11
N GLN A 476 -12.61 11.74 11.63
CA GLN A 476 -13.21 11.95 12.95
C GLN A 476 -13.15 10.63 13.72
N MET A 477 -12.92 9.48 13.08
CA MET A 477 -12.21 8.35 13.72
C MET A 477 -10.69 8.56 13.72
N GLN A 478 -10.15 9.44 12.85
CA GLN A 478 -8.83 10.07 13.06
C GLN A 478 -8.90 11.20 14.12
N GLY A 479 -9.98 11.99 14.17
CA GLY A 479 -10.13 13.17 15.04
C GLY A 479 -10.76 12.94 16.44
N SER A 480 -11.50 11.85 16.68
CA SER A 480 -12.01 11.47 18.02
C SER A 480 -10.92 10.84 18.90
N GLN A 481 -9.78 10.50 18.30
CA GLN A 481 -8.52 10.34 19.05
C GLN A 481 -7.97 11.67 19.59
N GLN A 482 -8.46 12.81 19.11
CA GLN A 482 -7.97 14.14 19.46
C GLN A 482 -8.77 14.82 20.59
N GLN A 483 -9.99 14.38 20.88
CA GLN A 483 -10.78 14.91 22.00
C GLN A 483 -10.71 14.07 23.30
N MET A 484 -10.29 12.80 23.26
CA MET A 484 -10.08 11.99 24.47
C MET A 484 -8.69 12.12 25.12
N SER A 485 -7.79 12.96 24.61
CA SER A 485 -6.53 13.35 25.27
C SER A 485 -6.55 14.78 25.84
N GLY A 486 -7.69 15.46 25.83
CA GLY A 486 -7.87 16.80 26.41
C GLY A 486 -8.55 16.84 27.78
N GLY A 487 -8.82 15.68 28.39
CA GLY A 487 -9.58 15.57 29.63
C GLY A 487 -9.05 14.51 30.60
N THR A 488 -7.74 14.51 30.88
CA THR A 488 -7.16 14.20 32.20
C THR A 488 -5.84 14.93 32.37
#